data_AF-A0A7J4YT23-F1
#
_entry.id   AF-A0A7J4YT23-F1
#
_cell.length_a   1.000
_cell.length_b   1.000
_cell.length_c   1.000
_cell.angle_alpha   90.00
_cell.angle_beta   90.00
_cell.angle_gamma   90.00
#
_symmetry.space_group_name_H-M   'P 1'
#
loop_
_entity.id
_entity.type
_entity.pdbx_description
1 polymer ?
#
loop_
_entity_poly.entity_id
_entity_poly.type
_entity_poly.pdbx_seq_one_letter_code
_entity_poly.pdbx_strand_id
1 'polypeptide(L)'
;MEDMLTFTGWIVIIFGILQIILFFKVWIMTDDVSRIKKNLIDGTDASLEAAKKEIILGHPDKAFEIYNKCFINDIVILHKETRTAGINSEPAKDAYEAKYQEKCQLYKKELSKLGNYSIDFSRFDNFDKIDKIMS
;
A
#
# COMPACT_ATOMS: atom_id res chain seq x y z
N MET A 1 60.23 -7.36 8.27
CA MET A 1 59.16 -7.06 7.28
C MET A 1 58.04 -8.09 7.34
N GLU A 2 58.34 -9.36 7.59
CA GLU A 2 57.34 -10.44 7.68
C GLU A 2 56.36 -10.28 8.86
N ASP A 3 56.83 -9.84 10.04
CA ASP A 3 55.96 -9.60 11.22
C ASP A 3 54.94 -8.47 11.00
N MET A 4 55.35 -7.43 10.25
CA MET A 4 54.47 -6.30 9.93
C MET A 4 53.37 -6.72 8.93
N LEU A 5 53.71 -7.61 7.99
CA LEU A 5 52.76 -8.18 7.02
C LEU A 5 51.76 -9.12 7.70
N THR A 6 52.22 -9.97 8.63
CA THR A 6 51.32 -10.85 9.39
C THR A 6 50.37 -10.07 10.28
N PHE A 7 50.86 -9.03 10.98
CA PHE A 7 50.00 -8.14 11.79
C PHE A 7 48.94 -7.43 10.95
N THR A 8 49.33 -6.89 9.79
CA THR A 8 48.40 -6.25 8.85
C THR A 8 47.35 -7.24 8.32
N GLY A 9 47.75 -8.48 8.04
CA GLY A 9 46.84 -9.54 7.61
C GLY A 9 45.75 -9.84 8.64
N TRP A 10 46.09 -9.92 9.93
CA TRP A 10 45.12 -10.12 11.01
C TRP A 10 44.11 -8.98 11.10
N ILE A 11 44.57 -7.72 10.97
CA ILE A 11 43.69 -6.55 10.98
C ILE A 11 42.67 -6.61 9.83
N VAL A 12 43.12 -6.96 8.62
CA VAL A 12 42.23 -7.06 7.45
C VAL A 12 41.18 -8.16 7.63
N ILE A 13 41.56 -9.30 8.22
CA ILE A 13 40.62 -10.40 8.50
C ILE A 13 39.56 -9.97 9.53
N ILE A 14 39.99 -9.37 10.64
CA ILE A 14 39.08 -8.87 11.69
C ILE A 14 38.14 -7.81 11.10
N PHE A 15 38.68 -6.89 10.30
CA PHE A 15 37.89 -5.88 9.62
C PHE A 15 36.88 -6.49 8.66
N GLY A 16 37.26 -7.50 7.87
CA GLY A 16 36.36 -8.22 6.97
C GLY A 16 35.20 -8.89 7.71
N ILE A 17 35.46 -9.57 8.82
CA ILE A 17 34.42 -10.20 9.65
C ILE A 17 33.49 -9.14 10.25
N LEU A 18 34.06 -8.03 10.74
CA LEU A 18 33.28 -6.92 11.31
C LEU A 18 32.35 -6.30 10.27
N GLN A 19 32.82 -6.12 9.03
CA GLN A 19 31.99 -5.62 7.92
C GLN A 19 30.83 -6.55 7.61
N ILE A 20 31.05 -7.87 7.55
CA ILE A 20 29.98 -8.86 7.29
C ILE A 20 28.87 -8.74 8.34
N ILE A 21 29.22 -8.64 9.64
CA ILE A 21 28.24 -8.48 10.73
C ILE A 21 27.47 -7.15 10.59
N LEU A 22 28.14 -6.07 10.23
CA LEU A 22 27.52 -4.76 9.96
C LEU A 22 26.52 -4.83 8.80
N PHE A 23 26.84 -5.54 7.71
CA PHE A 23 25.91 -5.73 6.59
C PHE A 23 24.66 -6.50 7.00
N PHE A 24 24.79 -7.61 7.75
CA PHE A 24 23.62 -8.34 8.27
C PHE A 24 22.76 -7.48 9.20
N LYS A 25 23.39 -6.64 10.03
CA LYS A 25 22.68 -5.71 10.93
C LYS A 25 21.88 -4.66 10.17
N VAL A 26 22.48 -4.04 9.14
CA VAL A 26 21.80 -3.05 8.28
C VAL A 26 20.70 -3.72 7.45
N TRP A 27 20.92 -4.94 6.97
CA TRP A 27 19.91 -5.70 6.23
C TRP A 27 18.66 -5.99 7.08
N ILE A 28 18.85 -6.47 8.32
CA ILE A 28 17.74 -6.70 9.26
C ILE A 28 17.01 -5.39 9.57
N MET A 29 17.73 -4.29 9.81
CA MET A 29 17.10 -2.98 10.04
C MET A 29 16.32 -2.48 8.82
N THR A 30 16.81 -2.76 7.60
CA THR A 30 16.13 -2.38 6.35
C THR A 30 14.86 -3.21 6.10
N ASP A 31 14.86 -4.50 6.47
CA ASP A 31 13.66 -5.35 6.42
C ASP A 31 12.57 -4.86 7.40
N ASP A 32 12.97 -4.47 8.61
CA ASP A 32 12.06 -3.93 9.61
C ASP A 32 11.41 -2.61 9.13
N VAL A 33 12.20 -1.70 8.55
CA VAL A 33 11.68 -0.47 7.92
C VAL A 33 10.73 -0.77 6.75
N SER A 34 11.01 -1.78 5.93
CA SER A 34 10.11 -2.24 4.86
C SER A 34 8.78 -2.74 5.41
N ARG A 35 8.82 -3.47 6.53
CA ARG A 35 7.63 -3.97 7.25
C ARG A 35 6.83 -2.84 7.89
N ILE A 36 7.49 -1.87 8.53
CA ILE A 36 6.84 -0.67 9.10
C ILE A 36 6.19 0.15 8.00
N LYS A 37 6.89 0.38 6.87
CA LYS A 37 6.35 1.12 5.74
C LYS A 37 5.11 0.44 5.15
N LYS A 38 5.10 -0.89 5.06
CA LYS A 38 3.90 -1.64 4.66
C LYS A 38 2.74 -1.44 5.65
N ASN A 39 2.99 -1.55 6.95
CA ASN A 39 1.95 -1.34 7.96
C ASN A 39 1.46 0.12 8.06
N LEU A 40 2.30 1.12 7.75
CA LEU A 40 1.91 2.54 7.75
C LEU A 40 1.21 2.97 6.46
N ILE A 41 1.58 2.39 5.31
CA ILE A 41 0.86 2.59 4.04
C ILE A 41 -0.49 1.87 4.07
N ASP A 42 -0.57 0.69 4.70
CA ASP A 42 -1.83 -0.03 4.96
C ASP A 42 -2.60 0.57 6.16
N GLY A 43 -1.94 1.43 6.94
CA GLY A 43 -2.41 2.03 8.19
C GLY A 43 -3.13 3.37 8.04
N THR A 44 -3.73 3.63 6.88
CA THR A 44 -4.87 4.57 6.88
C THR A 44 -6.04 3.78 7.48
N ASP A 45 -6.47 4.17 8.68
CA ASP A 45 -7.49 3.61 9.60
C ASP A 45 -8.83 3.05 9.04
N ALA A 46 -8.98 2.89 7.72
CA ALA A 46 -10.04 2.14 7.08
C ALA A 46 -9.47 0.86 6.43
N SER A 47 -8.98 -0.09 7.23
CA SER A 47 -8.61 -1.40 6.70
C SER A 47 -9.88 -2.22 6.44
N LEU A 48 -9.93 -2.94 5.31
CA LEU A 48 -10.98 -3.91 4.98
C LEU A 48 -11.21 -4.90 6.15
N GLU A 49 -10.15 -5.22 6.89
CA GLU A 49 -10.19 -6.08 8.07
C GLU A 49 -10.91 -5.43 9.26
N ALA A 50 -10.78 -4.11 9.44
CA ALA A 50 -11.54 -3.37 10.45
C ALA A 50 -13.04 -3.37 10.11
N ALA A 51 -13.38 -3.20 8.83
CA ALA A 51 -14.76 -3.30 8.38
C ALA A 51 -15.33 -4.71 8.63
N LYS A 52 -14.58 -5.77 8.32
CA LYS A 52 -14.97 -7.16 8.61
C LYS A 52 -15.18 -7.43 10.10
N LYS A 53 -14.36 -6.85 10.97
CA LYS A 53 -14.54 -6.96 12.43
C LYS A 53 -15.87 -6.35 12.88
N GLU A 54 -16.23 -5.18 12.37
CA GLU A 54 -17.53 -4.56 12.69
C GLU A 54 -18.73 -5.38 12.18
N ILE A 55 -18.60 -6.08 11.05
CA ILE A 55 -19.63 -7.06 10.61
C ILE A 55 -19.80 -8.15 11.66
N ILE A 56 -18.70 -8.74 12.14
CA ILE A 56 -18.71 -9.83 13.12
C ILE A 56 -19.29 -9.34 14.45
N LEU A 57 -19.04 -8.09 14.82
CA LEU A 57 -19.59 -7.44 16.01
C LEU A 57 -21.08 -7.09 15.88
N GLY A 58 -21.69 -7.27 14.70
CA GLY A 58 -23.10 -6.97 14.45
C GLY A 58 -23.39 -5.48 14.23
N HIS A 59 -22.39 -4.69 13.83
CA HIS A 59 -22.53 -3.27 13.48
C HIS A 59 -22.36 -3.06 11.96
N PRO A 60 -23.34 -3.47 11.13
CA PRO A 60 -23.21 -3.38 9.67
C PRO A 60 -23.12 -1.93 9.17
N ASP A 61 -23.72 -0.97 9.87
CA ASP A 61 -23.64 0.46 9.50
C ASP A 61 -22.22 1.03 9.63
N LYS A 62 -21.53 0.69 10.73
CA LYS A 62 -20.14 1.09 10.95
C LYS A 62 -19.21 0.37 9.98
N ALA A 63 -19.45 -0.92 9.75
CA ALA A 63 -18.72 -1.67 8.74
C ALA A 63 -18.84 -1.01 7.36
N PHE A 64 -20.05 -0.61 6.95
CA PHE A 64 -20.29 0.08 5.69
C PHE A 64 -19.55 1.42 5.60
N GLU A 65 -19.56 2.22 6.68
CA GLU A 65 -18.82 3.49 6.70
C GLU A 65 -17.32 3.27 6.49
N ILE A 66 -16.74 2.25 7.15
CA ILE A 66 -15.33 1.88 6.98
C ILE A 66 -15.06 1.38 5.56
N TYR A 67 -15.94 0.53 5.00
CA TYR A 67 -15.83 0.07 3.61
C TYR A 67 -15.86 1.23 2.62
N ASN A 68 -16.76 2.20 2.80
CA ASN A 68 -16.87 3.35 1.94
C ASN A 68 -15.61 4.23 2.04
N LYS A 69 -15.09 4.46 3.26
CA LYS A 69 -13.81 5.19 3.46
C LYS A 69 -12.63 4.48 2.77
N CYS A 70 -12.56 3.16 2.89
CA CYS A 70 -11.52 2.35 2.26
C CYS A 70 -11.59 2.45 0.72
N PHE A 71 -12.78 2.33 0.16
CA PHE A 71 -13.03 2.46 -1.27
C PHE A 71 -12.61 3.83 -1.82
N ILE A 72 -13.03 4.91 -1.15
CA ILE A 72 -12.64 6.28 -1.54
C ILE A 72 -11.13 6.47 -1.45
N ASN A 73 -10.48 5.94 -0.41
CA ASN A 73 -9.03 6.04 -0.27
C ASN A 73 -8.29 5.31 -1.41
N ASP A 74 -8.74 4.10 -1.76
CA ASP A 74 -8.23 3.35 -2.91
C ASP A 74 -8.34 4.14 -4.22
N ILE A 75 -9.49 4.79 -4.45
CA ILE A 75 -9.71 5.65 -5.63
C ILE A 75 -8.73 6.84 -5.64
N VAL A 76 -8.55 7.50 -4.50
CA VAL A 76 -7.66 8.65 -4.38
C VAL A 76 -6.20 8.25 -4.62
N ILE A 77 -5.77 7.09 -4.11
CA ILE A 77 -4.43 6.55 -4.38
C ILE A 77 -4.29 6.25 -5.87
N LEU A 78 -5.27 5.57 -6.47
CA LEU A 78 -5.28 5.24 -7.89
C LEU A 78 -5.18 6.51 -8.78
N HIS A 79 -5.94 7.55 -8.43
CA HIS A 79 -5.87 8.84 -9.12
C HIS A 79 -4.47 9.49 -9.02
N LYS A 80 -3.89 9.51 -7.82
CA LYS A 80 -2.52 10.04 -7.60
C LYS A 80 -1.47 9.24 -8.37
N GLU A 81 -1.55 7.91 -8.38
CA GLU A 81 -0.66 7.05 -9.17
C GLU A 81 -0.75 7.36 -10.66
N THR A 82 -1.97 7.46 -11.21
CA THR A 82 -2.19 7.83 -12.62
C THR A 82 -1.67 9.24 -12.93
N ARG A 83 -1.82 10.20 -12.01
CA ARG A 83 -1.31 11.57 -12.18
C ARG A 83 0.21 11.67 -12.11
N THR A 84 0.85 10.85 -11.27
CA THR A 84 2.32 10.84 -11.04
C THR A 84 3.10 10.00 -12.05
N ALA A 85 2.47 8.98 -12.66
CA ALA A 85 3.07 8.15 -13.71
C ALA A 85 3.44 8.94 -14.98
N GLY A 86 2.97 10.19 -15.09
CA GLY A 86 3.28 11.08 -16.19
C GLY A 86 2.51 10.73 -17.45
N ILE A 87 2.03 11.78 -18.11
CA ILE A 87 1.30 11.79 -19.38
C ILE A 87 -0.19 11.48 -19.24
N ASN A 88 -0.98 12.52 -19.50
CA ASN A 88 -2.38 12.49 -19.93
C ASN A 88 -2.54 11.74 -21.28
N SER A 89 -1.93 10.57 -21.43
CA SER A 89 -2.04 9.71 -22.59
C SER A 89 -3.29 8.86 -22.39
N GLU A 90 -4.11 8.70 -23.44
CA GLU A 90 -5.25 7.76 -23.46
C GLU A 90 -4.97 6.43 -22.71
N PRO A 91 -3.84 5.73 -22.92
CA PRO A 91 -3.56 4.46 -22.23
C PRO A 91 -3.45 4.55 -20.69
N ALA A 92 -3.11 5.70 -20.12
CA ALA A 92 -3.07 5.87 -18.66
C ALA A 92 -4.48 6.03 -18.06
N LYS A 93 -5.41 6.62 -18.83
CA LYS A 93 -6.82 6.75 -18.45
C LYS A 93 -7.55 5.40 -18.61
N ASP A 94 -7.27 4.66 -19.68
CA ASP A 94 -7.76 3.29 -19.84
C ASP A 94 -7.26 2.36 -18.72
N ALA A 95 -5.97 2.47 -18.35
CA ALA A 95 -5.42 1.71 -17.23
C ALA A 95 -6.04 2.08 -15.88
N TYR A 96 -6.41 3.36 -15.69
CA TYR A 96 -7.18 3.80 -14.53
C TYR A 96 -8.57 3.15 -14.51
N GLU A 97 -9.30 3.18 -15.62
CA GLU A 97 -10.66 2.64 -15.69
C GLU A 97 -10.67 1.12 -15.48
N ALA A 98 -9.70 0.38 -16.05
CA ALA A 98 -9.54 -1.05 -15.82
C ALA A 98 -9.29 -1.38 -14.35
N LYS A 99 -8.36 -0.67 -13.69
CA LYS A 99 -8.07 -0.85 -12.25
C LYS A 99 -9.26 -0.43 -11.38
N TYR A 100 -9.98 0.62 -11.77
CA TYR A 100 -11.18 1.08 -11.08
C TYR A 100 -12.29 0.03 -11.13
N GLN A 101 -12.52 -0.58 -12.29
CA GLN A 101 -13.48 -1.68 -12.46
C GLN A 101 -13.12 -2.88 -11.58
N GLU A 102 -11.84 -3.26 -11.51
CA GLU A 102 -11.38 -4.34 -10.63
C GLU A 102 -11.68 -4.04 -9.15
N LYS A 103 -11.38 -2.82 -8.70
CA LYS A 103 -11.71 -2.37 -7.34
C LYS A 103 -13.22 -2.41 -7.11
N CYS A 104 -14.05 -1.90 -8.03
CA CYS A 104 -15.50 -1.95 -7.90
C CYS A 104 -16.03 -3.39 -7.73
N GLN A 105 -15.50 -4.35 -8.50
CA GLN A 105 -15.89 -5.76 -8.37
C GLN A 105 -15.50 -6.34 -7.00
N LEU A 106 -14.32 -6.00 -6.49
CA LEU A 106 -13.86 -6.40 -5.16
C LEU A 106 -14.81 -5.88 -4.07
N TYR A 107 -15.09 -4.58 -4.05
CA TYR A 107 -15.97 -3.98 -3.03
C TYR A 107 -17.41 -4.46 -3.17
N LYS A 108 -17.91 -4.67 -4.39
CA LYS A 108 -19.25 -5.25 -4.62
C LYS A 108 -19.36 -6.67 -4.04
N LYS A 109 -18.31 -7.48 -4.17
CA LYS A 109 -18.24 -8.83 -3.57
C LYS A 109 -18.13 -8.80 -2.05
N GLU A 110 -17.46 -7.80 -1.48
CA GLU A 110 -17.41 -7.65 -0.02
C GLU A 110 -18.72 -7.11 0.55
N LEU A 111 -19.38 -6.17 -0.14
CA LEU A 111 -20.69 -5.62 0.22
C LEU A 111 -21.82 -6.65 0.13
N SER A 112 -21.74 -7.61 -0.80
CA SER A 112 -22.75 -8.67 -0.85
C SER A 112 -22.79 -9.53 0.42
N LYS A 113 -21.73 -9.49 1.25
CA LYS A 113 -21.69 -10.11 2.58
C LYS A 113 -22.38 -9.27 3.66
N LEU A 114 -22.54 -7.96 3.45
CA LEU A 114 -23.24 -7.04 4.36
C LEU A 114 -24.75 -6.97 4.10
N GLY A 115 -25.26 -7.52 2.99
CA GLY A 115 -26.67 -7.46 2.65
C GLY A 115 -27.07 -6.16 1.95
N ASN A 116 -27.99 -5.38 2.53
CA ASN A 116 -28.74 -4.29 1.87
C ASN A 116 -27.95 -2.99 1.61
N TYR A 117 -26.61 -3.03 1.64
CA TYR A 117 -25.77 -1.84 1.49
C TYR A 117 -25.26 -1.72 0.06
N SER A 118 -25.42 -0.54 -0.53
CA SER A 118 -24.99 -0.22 -1.89
C SER A 118 -24.09 1.02 -1.88
N ILE A 119 -22.98 0.95 -2.63
CA ILE A 119 -22.12 2.10 -2.92
C ILE A 119 -22.43 2.55 -4.35
N ASP A 120 -22.53 3.87 -4.55
CA ASP A 120 -22.64 4.44 -5.88
C ASP A 120 -21.27 4.47 -6.57
N PHE A 121 -20.98 3.42 -7.33
CA PHE A 121 -19.75 3.27 -8.11
C PHE A 121 -19.71 4.15 -9.37
N SER A 122 -20.77 4.89 -9.69
CA SER A 122 -20.83 5.74 -10.90
C SER A 122 -20.31 7.16 -10.65
N ARG A 123 -20.06 7.53 -9.39
CA ARG A 123 -19.46 8.83 -9.04
C ARG A 123 -17.97 8.94 -9.40
N PHE A 124 -17.27 7.81 -9.53
CA PHE A 124 -15.80 7.78 -9.63
C PHE A 124 -15.27 6.96 -10.82
N ASP A 125 -16.14 6.58 -11.76
CA ASP A 125 -15.80 5.77 -12.95
C ASP A 125 -14.78 6.42 -13.87
N ASN A 126 -14.79 7.76 -13.95
CA ASN A 126 -13.89 8.50 -14.83
C ASN A 126 -12.87 9.29 -14.01
N PHE A 127 -11.61 9.21 -14.43
CA PHE A 127 -10.51 10.01 -13.90
C PHE A 127 -10.86 11.50 -13.84
N ASP A 128 -11.52 12.03 -14.87
CA ASP A 128 -11.91 13.45 -14.97
C ASP A 128 -12.90 13.86 -13.87
N LYS A 129 -13.82 12.96 -13.48
CA LYS A 129 -14.78 13.21 -12.41
C LYS A 129 -14.10 13.37 -11.06
N ILE A 130 -13.08 12.55 -10.77
CA ILE A 130 -12.31 12.65 -9.51
C ILE A 130 -11.37 13.83 -9.55
N ASP A 131 -10.72 14.09 -10.68
CA ASP A 131 -9.84 15.24 -10.83
C ASP A 131 -10.58 16.55 -10.55
N LYS A 132 -11.82 16.68 -11.03
CA LYS A 132 -12.70 17.82 -10.73
C LYS A 132 -13.08 17.95 -9.25
N ILE A 133 -13.14 16.84 -8.50
CA ILE A 133 -13.44 16.85 -7.06
C ILE A 133 -12.19 17.16 -6.23
N MET A 134 -11.01 16.77 -6.70
CA MET A 134 -9.73 16.94 -6.01
C MET A 134 -8.96 18.20 -6.40
N SER A 135 -9.35 18.88 -7.49
CA SER A 135 -8.80 20.16 -7.95
C SER A 135 -9.35 21.36 -7.19
#